data_AF-A0A357FMF6-F1
#
_entry.id   AF-A0A357FMF6-F1
#
_cell.length_a   1.000
_cell.length_b   1.000
_cell.length_c   1.000
_cell.angle_alpha   90.00
_cell.angle_beta   90.00
_cell.angle_gamma   90.00
#
_symmetry.space_group_name_H-M   'P 1'
#
loop_
_entity.id
_entity.type
_entity.pdbx_description
1 polymer ?
#
loop_
_entity_poly.entity_id
_entity_poly.type
_entity_poly.pdbx_seq_one_letter_code
_entity_poly.pdbx_strand_id
1 'polypeptide(L)'
;MSDQCVIDLPGGTVKNHPVVFHDNNRLKTAHESVWPYTQLKNGDTHDLSIVPNKDFKSYDQSYITDMPQGWYGITNTEFGVGFGVSYSTDVYRYLWYWQSLGGGSGYPWYGRTYNVGIEPFTSYPNEGLEKAVENGTALLVNGGEEITTTLFAVAFESNKGVRNILADGTVRLKS
;
A
#
# COMPACT_ATOMS: atom_id res chain seq x y z
N MET A 1 -0.38 15.13 4.25
CA MET A 1 -1.29 14.33 3.41
C MET A 1 -2.63 15.06 3.34
N SER A 2 -3.46 14.83 2.32
CA SER A 2 -4.78 15.43 2.14
C SER A 2 -5.79 14.34 1.74
N ASP A 3 -7.09 14.55 1.95
CA ASP A 3 -8.14 13.70 1.39
C ASP A 3 -8.33 13.89 -0.13
N GLN A 4 -7.59 14.84 -0.71
CA GLN A 4 -7.41 15.04 -2.14
C GLN A 4 -6.29 14.15 -2.74
N CYS A 5 -5.73 13.25 -1.94
CA CYS A 5 -4.70 12.32 -2.41
C CYS A 5 -5.31 11.08 -3.05
N VAL A 6 -4.88 10.79 -4.29
CA VAL A 6 -5.22 9.56 -5.02
C VAL A 6 -3.98 8.68 -5.18
N ILE A 7 -4.19 7.36 -5.22
CA ILE A 7 -3.16 6.33 -5.35
C ILE A 7 -3.39 5.56 -6.65
N ASP A 8 -2.34 5.48 -7.45
CA ASP A 8 -2.31 4.75 -8.72
C ASP A 8 -1.45 3.51 -8.58
N LEU A 9 -2.05 2.36 -8.92
CA LEU A 9 -1.38 1.05 -9.05
C LEU A 9 -1.72 0.44 -10.41
N PRO A 10 -0.87 -0.45 -10.95
CA PRO A 10 -1.14 -1.15 -12.20
C PRO A 10 -2.21 -2.27 -12.08
N GLY A 11 -2.73 -2.50 -10.87
CA GLY A 11 -3.69 -3.55 -10.54
C GLY A 11 -3.14 -4.50 -9.47
N GLY A 12 -3.85 -5.61 -9.26
CA GLY A 12 -3.49 -6.64 -8.28
C GLY A 12 -4.68 -7.05 -7.41
N THR A 13 -4.43 -8.02 -6.53
CA THR A 13 -5.39 -8.53 -5.55
C THR A 13 -5.14 -7.82 -4.22
N VAL A 14 -6.17 -7.20 -3.65
CA VAL A 14 -6.14 -6.65 -2.30
C VAL A 14 -6.45 -7.76 -1.30
N LYS A 15 -5.59 -7.94 -0.31
CA LYS A 15 -5.79 -8.80 0.86
C LYS A 15 -5.76 -7.95 2.13
N ASN A 16 -6.89 -7.87 2.83
CA ASN A 16 -6.94 -7.17 4.12
C ASN A 16 -6.22 -7.99 5.20
N HIS A 17 -5.66 -7.32 6.20
CA HIS A 17 -5.00 -8.00 7.32
C HIS A 17 -5.92 -9.05 7.99
N PRO A 18 -5.40 -10.24 8.33
CA PRO A 18 -6.24 -11.38 8.68
C PRO A 18 -6.93 -11.27 10.04
N VAL A 19 -6.41 -10.42 10.94
CA VAL A 19 -6.91 -10.26 12.31
C VAL A 19 -7.28 -8.81 12.64
N VAL A 20 -8.07 -8.62 13.68
CA VAL A 20 -8.24 -7.28 14.27
C VAL A 20 -7.09 -7.07 15.26
N PHE A 21 -6.29 -6.02 15.05
CA PHE A 21 -5.17 -5.66 15.92
C PHE A 21 -5.39 -4.35 16.67
N HIS A 22 -6.42 -3.59 16.30
CA HIS A 22 -6.80 -2.33 16.96
C HIS A 22 -8.29 -2.05 16.82
N ASP A 23 -8.87 -1.35 17.80
CA ASP A 23 -10.28 -0.93 17.81
C ASP A 23 -10.65 -0.01 16.63
N ASN A 24 -9.64 0.61 16.02
CA ASN A 24 -9.79 1.49 14.87
C ASN A 24 -9.58 0.79 13.52
N ASN A 25 -9.41 -0.53 13.50
CA ASN A 25 -9.49 -1.27 12.24
C ASN A 25 -10.88 -1.06 11.63
N ARG A 26 -10.93 -0.56 10.39
CA ARG A 26 -12.16 -0.39 9.61
C ARG A 26 -12.34 -1.48 8.57
N LEU A 27 -11.24 -2.00 8.04
CA LEU A 27 -11.26 -3.03 7.00
C LEU A 27 -11.80 -4.37 7.53
N LYS A 28 -12.55 -5.08 6.69
CA LYS A 28 -13.00 -6.46 6.97
C LYS A 28 -11.81 -7.40 6.91
N THR A 29 -11.57 -8.11 7.99
CA THR A 29 -10.41 -9.01 8.14
C THR A 29 -10.43 -10.15 7.12
N ALA A 30 -9.25 -10.54 6.65
CA ALA A 30 -9.04 -11.65 5.71
C ALA A 30 -9.89 -11.59 4.42
N HIS A 31 -10.38 -10.41 4.06
CA HIS A 31 -11.14 -10.21 2.84
C HIS A 31 -10.19 -10.04 1.65
N GLU A 32 -10.50 -10.72 0.55
CA GLU A 32 -9.81 -10.60 -0.72
C GLU A 32 -10.71 -9.99 -1.78
N SER A 33 -10.13 -9.12 -2.59
CA SER A 33 -10.83 -8.32 -3.60
C SER A 33 -9.86 -7.84 -4.67
N VAL A 34 -10.35 -7.27 -5.76
CA VAL A 34 -9.50 -6.73 -6.84
C VAL A 34 -9.29 -5.24 -6.59
N TRP A 35 -8.05 -4.77 -6.74
CA TRP A 35 -7.73 -3.35 -6.64
C TRP A 35 -8.62 -2.51 -7.59
N PRO A 36 -9.17 -1.36 -7.13
CA PRO A 36 -8.88 -0.68 -5.87
C PRO A 36 -9.87 -0.93 -4.73
N TYR A 37 -10.87 -1.79 -4.93
CA TYR A 37 -11.95 -1.95 -3.96
C TYR A 37 -11.65 -3.02 -2.91
N THR A 38 -12.17 -2.81 -1.70
CA THR A 38 -12.21 -3.79 -0.60
C THR A 38 -13.50 -3.63 0.21
N GLN A 39 -13.65 -4.35 1.31
CA GLN A 39 -14.79 -4.26 2.22
C GLN A 39 -14.41 -3.71 3.59
N LEU A 40 -15.29 -2.88 4.13
CA LEU A 40 -15.29 -2.48 5.53
C LEU A 40 -15.96 -3.54 6.41
N LYS A 41 -15.73 -3.47 7.74
CA LYS A 41 -16.35 -4.37 8.72
C LYS A 41 -17.89 -4.38 8.68
N ASN A 42 -18.52 -3.26 8.31
CA ASN A 42 -19.97 -3.14 8.19
C ASN A 42 -20.53 -3.71 6.86
N GLY A 43 -19.67 -4.18 5.96
CA GLY A 43 -20.04 -4.74 4.66
C GLY A 43 -19.98 -3.75 3.49
N ASP A 44 -19.80 -2.46 3.76
CA ASP A 44 -19.71 -1.44 2.71
C ASP A 44 -18.45 -1.63 1.88
N THR A 45 -18.55 -1.30 0.59
CA THR A 45 -17.40 -1.21 -0.31
C THR A 45 -16.56 0.03 0.03
N HIS A 46 -15.24 -0.13 0.01
CA HIS A 46 -14.28 0.95 0.23
C HIS A 46 -13.24 0.98 -0.88
N ASP A 47 -12.95 2.17 -1.38
CA ASP A 47 -11.96 2.41 -2.44
C ASP A 47 -10.61 2.80 -1.82
N LEU A 48 -9.62 1.91 -1.93
CA LEU A 48 -8.26 2.12 -1.41
C LEU A 48 -7.43 3.06 -2.28
N SER A 49 -7.89 3.43 -3.48
CA SER A 49 -7.20 4.40 -4.33
C SER A 49 -7.41 5.85 -3.90
N ILE A 50 -8.28 6.09 -2.92
CA ILE A 50 -8.58 7.43 -2.39
C ILE A 50 -8.19 7.44 -0.92
N VAL A 51 -7.32 8.38 -0.51
CA VAL A 51 -6.99 8.55 0.90
C VAL A 51 -8.18 9.25 1.58
N PRO A 52 -8.90 8.60 2.51
CA PRO A 52 -10.02 9.26 3.18
C PRO A 52 -9.53 10.31 4.18
N ASN A 53 -10.43 11.22 4.55
CA ASN A 53 -10.15 12.23 5.56
C ASN A 53 -9.79 11.61 6.93
N LYS A 54 -9.09 12.38 7.76
CA LYS A 54 -8.65 11.99 9.11
C LYS A 54 -9.81 11.62 10.05
N ASP A 55 -11.03 12.06 9.78
CA ASP A 55 -12.22 11.67 10.55
C ASP A 55 -12.69 10.22 10.31
N PHE A 56 -12.20 9.58 9.25
CA PHE A 56 -12.37 8.14 9.00
C PHE A 56 -11.79 7.30 10.15
N LYS A 57 -10.75 7.82 10.83
CA LYS A 57 -10.14 7.22 12.02
C LYS A 57 -9.76 5.76 11.80
N SER A 58 -9.10 5.46 10.68
CA SER A 58 -8.58 4.12 10.42
C SER A 58 -7.22 3.91 11.07
N TYR A 59 -7.02 2.70 11.56
CA TYR A 59 -5.70 2.13 11.76
C TYR A 59 -5.71 0.74 11.14
N ASP A 60 -5.33 0.66 9.88
CA ASP A 60 -5.60 -0.48 9.01
C ASP A 60 -4.37 -0.93 8.23
N GLN A 61 -4.42 -2.17 7.78
CA GLN A 61 -3.39 -2.80 6.96
C GLN A 61 -4.07 -3.65 5.87
N SER A 62 -3.59 -3.50 4.65
CA SER A 62 -3.85 -4.38 3.53
C SER A 62 -2.54 -4.69 2.80
N TYR A 63 -2.59 -5.68 1.91
CA TYR A 63 -1.49 -6.08 1.05
C TYR A 63 -2.02 -6.17 -0.38
N ILE A 64 -1.25 -5.71 -1.34
CA ILE A 64 -1.53 -5.94 -2.75
C ILE A 64 -0.61 -7.05 -3.24
N THR A 65 -1.21 -8.08 -3.82
CA THR A 65 -0.54 -9.25 -4.41
C THR A 65 -0.82 -9.28 -5.91
N ASP A 66 -0.14 -10.17 -6.65
CA ASP A 66 -0.42 -10.44 -8.07
C ASP A 66 -0.37 -9.17 -8.95
N MET A 67 0.51 -8.22 -8.59
CA MET A 67 0.69 -6.98 -9.33
C MET A 67 1.31 -7.28 -10.70
N PRO A 68 0.74 -6.79 -11.81
CA PRO A 68 1.31 -7.04 -13.14
C PRO A 68 2.60 -6.25 -13.40
N GLN A 69 2.85 -5.18 -12.63
CA GLN A 69 4.06 -4.36 -12.67
C GLN A 69 4.35 -3.83 -11.26
N GLY A 70 5.63 -3.54 -10.96
CA GLY A 70 6.04 -2.99 -9.67
C GLY A 70 6.16 -1.48 -9.73
N TRP A 71 5.05 -0.77 -9.55
CA TRP A 71 5.06 0.67 -9.33
C TRP A 71 3.83 1.15 -8.58
N TYR A 72 3.97 2.28 -7.91
CA TYR A 72 2.85 3.04 -7.39
C TYR A 72 3.11 4.54 -7.51
N GLY A 73 2.04 5.33 -7.59
CA GLY A 73 2.09 6.78 -7.43
C GLY A 73 1.05 7.25 -6.43
N ILE A 74 1.38 8.25 -5.62
CA ILE A 74 0.43 9.00 -4.81
C ILE A 74 0.47 10.46 -5.24
N THR A 75 -0.70 11.04 -5.52
CA THR A 75 -0.81 12.39 -6.07
C THR A 75 -1.78 13.21 -5.24
N ASN A 76 -1.33 14.35 -4.72
CA ASN A 76 -2.23 15.37 -4.20
C ASN A 76 -2.77 16.18 -5.38
N THR A 77 -4.04 15.96 -5.71
CA THR A 77 -4.68 16.53 -6.91
C THR A 77 -4.96 18.03 -6.79
N GLU A 78 -5.07 18.55 -5.55
CA GLU A 78 -5.28 19.96 -5.26
C GLU A 78 -3.99 20.78 -5.47
N PHE A 79 -2.86 20.29 -4.95
CA PHE A 79 -1.56 20.97 -5.07
C PHE A 79 -0.81 20.62 -6.35
N GLY A 80 -1.26 19.62 -7.10
CA GLY A 80 -0.62 19.22 -8.34
C GLY A 80 0.74 18.54 -8.15
N VAL A 81 0.99 17.92 -6.99
CA VAL A 81 2.28 17.29 -6.66
C VAL A 81 2.07 15.82 -6.31
N GLY A 82 2.99 14.97 -6.77
CA GLY A 82 2.99 13.55 -6.47
C GLY A 82 4.37 12.97 -6.22
N PHE A 83 4.36 11.78 -5.65
CA PHE A 83 5.52 10.97 -5.38
C PHE A 83 5.21 9.53 -5.80
N GLY A 84 6.19 8.81 -6.31
CA GLY A 84 5.99 7.43 -6.69
C GLY A 84 7.27 6.62 -6.66
N VAL A 85 7.07 5.31 -6.71
CA VAL A 85 8.16 4.34 -6.66
C VAL A 85 7.94 3.32 -7.78
N SER A 86 9.02 2.94 -8.46
CA SER A 86 9.07 1.72 -9.27
C SER A 86 10.10 0.73 -8.73
N TYR A 87 9.80 -0.56 -8.84
CA TYR A 87 10.53 -1.65 -8.21
C TYR A 87 10.33 -2.96 -8.99
N SER A 88 11.23 -3.93 -8.80
CA SER A 88 11.07 -5.27 -9.37
C SER A 88 10.06 -6.10 -8.59
N THR A 89 9.03 -6.63 -9.26
CA THR A 89 8.08 -7.60 -8.70
C THR A 89 8.68 -8.99 -8.51
N ASP A 90 9.83 -9.29 -9.12
CA ASP A 90 10.53 -10.56 -8.91
C ASP A 90 11.07 -10.66 -7.48
N VAL A 91 11.44 -9.51 -6.89
CA VAL A 91 11.91 -9.39 -5.51
C VAL A 91 10.80 -8.92 -4.58
N TYR A 92 10.20 -7.75 -4.87
CA TYR A 92 9.13 -7.18 -4.06
C TYR A 92 7.75 -7.62 -4.58
N ARG A 93 7.41 -8.87 -4.29
CA ARG A 93 6.19 -9.54 -4.76
C ARG A 93 4.90 -8.98 -4.16
N TYR A 94 5.02 -8.18 -3.10
CA TYR A 94 3.89 -7.65 -2.34
C TYR A 94 4.03 -6.14 -2.13
N LEU A 95 2.91 -5.45 -2.00
CA LEU A 95 2.88 -4.05 -1.60
C LEU A 95 2.09 -3.92 -0.31
N TRP A 96 2.75 -3.56 0.78
CA TRP A 96 2.07 -3.30 2.04
C TRP A 96 1.43 -1.93 1.98
N TYR A 97 0.15 -1.85 2.32
CA TYR A 97 -0.57 -0.60 2.42
C TYR A 97 -1.15 -0.44 3.83
N TRP A 98 -0.49 0.37 4.64
CA TRP A 98 -0.95 0.67 5.99
C TRP A 98 -1.47 2.10 6.09
N GLN A 99 -2.50 2.26 6.91
CA GLN A 99 -3.21 3.52 7.08
C GLN A 99 -3.21 3.90 8.56
N SER A 100 -2.78 5.12 8.86
CA SER A 100 -2.92 5.76 10.17
C SER A 100 -3.59 7.11 9.96
N LEU A 101 -4.89 7.07 9.68
CA LEU A 101 -5.69 8.24 9.28
C LEU A 101 -6.53 8.72 10.46
N GLY A 102 -5.85 9.11 11.53
CA GLY A 102 -6.47 9.57 12.78
C GLY A 102 -7.04 8.47 13.68
N GLY A 103 -6.86 7.19 13.32
CA GLY A 103 -6.98 6.06 14.24
C GLY A 103 -5.74 5.92 15.13
N GLY A 104 -5.51 4.73 15.71
CA GLY A 104 -4.37 4.52 16.60
C GLY A 104 -4.50 5.37 17.87
N SER A 105 -5.64 5.29 18.54
CA SER A 105 -5.93 6.07 19.76
C SER A 105 -5.00 5.78 20.93
N GLY A 106 -4.27 4.65 20.90
CA GLY A 106 -3.24 4.33 21.88
C GLY A 106 -1.88 4.99 21.62
N TYR A 107 -0.92 4.70 22.51
CA TYR A 107 0.48 5.02 22.29
C TYR A 107 0.99 4.38 20.98
N PRO A 108 1.89 5.04 20.21
CA PRO A 108 2.44 6.39 20.41
C PRO A 108 1.65 7.50 19.70
N TRP A 109 0.61 7.14 18.96
CA TRP A 109 -0.02 8.03 17.99
C TRP A 109 -1.09 8.93 18.61
N TYR A 110 -1.88 8.41 19.56
CA TYR A 110 -2.97 9.12 20.22
C TYR A 110 -3.92 9.82 19.22
N GLY A 111 -4.20 9.20 18.06
CA GLY A 111 -5.03 9.77 17.00
C GLY A 111 -4.42 10.95 16.21
N ARG A 112 -3.16 11.32 16.46
CA ARG A 112 -2.56 12.54 15.89
C ARG A 112 -2.04 12.37 14.47
N THR A 113 -1.76 11.14 14.05
CA THR A 113 -1.25 10.80 12.72
C THR A 113 -2.28 10.99 11.61
N TYR A 114 -1.79 11.34 10.42
CA TYR A 114 -2.57 11.37 9.19
C TYR A 114 -1.63 11.04 8.03
N ASN A 115 -1.36 9.75 7.90
CA ASN A 115 -0.39 9.24 6.95
C ASN A 115 -0.71 7.79 6.57
N VAL A 116 -0.22 7.42 5.40
CA VAL A 116 -0.18 6.05 4.91
C VAL A 116 1.25 5.66 4.60
N GLY A 117 1.54 4.37 4.58
CA GLY A 117 2.74 3.83 3.95
C GLY A 117 2.37 2.84 2.87
N ILE A 118 3.08 2.93 1.75
CA ILE A 118 2.95 2.08 0.57
C ILE A 118 4.34 1.49 0.33
N GLU A 119 4.54 0.23 0.71
CA GLU A 119 5.87 -0.33 0.94
C GLU A 119 6.09 -1.60 0.11
N PRO A 120 6.99 -1.59 -0.88
CA PRO A 120 7.36 -2.79 -1.62
C PRO A 120 7.99 -3.80 -0.65
N PHE A 121 7.48 -5.02 -0.62
CA PHE A 121 7.84 -6.04 0.35
C PHE A 121 8.03 -7.40 -0.32
N THR A 122 8.96 -8.20 0.22
CA THR A 122 9.28 -9.54 -0.31
C THR A 122 8.32 -10.63 0.17
N SER A 123 7.62 -10.38 1.29
CA SER A 123 6.66 -11.28 1.95
C SER A 123 5.50 -10.52 2.61
N TYR A 124 4.52 -11.25 3.14
CA TYR A 124 3.43 -10.77 4.00
C TYR A 124 3.02 -11.91 4.98
N PRO A 125 2.27 -11.70 6.08
CA PRO A 125 1.71 -10.46 6.59
C PRO A 125 2.61 -9.77 7.63
N ASN A 126 2.11 -8.65 8.18
CA ASN A 126 2.62 -7.93 9.35
C ASN A 126 2.44 -8.72 10.67
N GLU A 127 2.84 -9.99 10.68
CA GLU A 127 2.83 -10.87 11.86
C GLU A 127 4.20 -11.55 12.08
N GLY A 128 5.24 -11.07 11.39
CA GLY A 128 6.62 -11.53 11.52
C GLY A 128 7.02 -12.65 10.57
N LEU A 129 8.30 -13.03 10.65
CA LEU A 129 8.92 -13.99 9.72
C LEU A 129 8.29 -15.39 9.82
N GLU A 130 7.91 -15.83 11.02
CA GLU A 130 7.26 -17.14 11.21
C GLU A 130 6.01 -17.27 10.33
N LYS A 131 5.13 -16.26 10.33
CA LYS A 131 3.93 -16.25 9.48
C LYS A 131 4.24 -16.16 8.00
N ALA A 132 5.28 -15.43 7.61
CA ALA A 132 5.75 -15.41 6.24
C ALA A 132 6.31 -16.77 5.78
N VAL A 133 6.91 -17.55 6.67
CA VAL A 133 7.36 -18.92 6.38
C VAL A 133 6.16 -19.86 6.27
N GLU A 134 5.25 -19.82 7.24
CA GLU A 134 4.05 -20.67 7.27
C GLU A 134 3.18 -20.50 6.01
N ASN A 135 3.03 -19.28 5.51
CA ASN A 135 2.24 -19.01 4.30
C ASN A 135 3.04 -19.11 3.00
N GLY A 136 4.32 -19.50 3.05
CA GLY A 136 5.17 -19.73 1.88
C GLY A 136 5.64 -18.47 1.15
N THR A 137 5.56 -17.29 1.79
CA THR A 137 5.90 -16.01 1.15
C THR A 137 7.28 -15.49 1.53
N ALA A 138 7.92 -16.06 2.55
CA ALA A 138 9.29 -15.72 2.93
C ALA A 138 10.24 -15.86 1.73
N LEU A 139 11.10 -14.87 1.53
CA LEU A 139 12.16 -14.93 0.52
C LEU A 139 13.30 -15.82 1.06
N LEU A 140 13.62 -16.89 0.35
CA LEU A 140 14.71 -17.78 0.69
C LEU A 140 16.00 -17.30 0.02
N VAL A 141 17.09 -17.28 0.78
CA VAL A 141 18.44 -16.95 0.29
C VAL A 141 19.38 -18.05 0.77
N ASN A 142 19.96 -18.78 -0.18
CA ASN A 142 20.84 -19.91 0.11
C ASN A 142 22.24 -19.46 0.54
N GLY A 143 23.04 -20.39 1.06
CA GLY A 143 24.43 -20.11 1.40
C GLY A 143 25.24 -19.64 0.19
N GLY A 144 25.77 -18.43 0.25
CA GLY A 144 26.53 -17.80 -0.85
C GLY A 144 25.67 -17.17 -1.95
N GLU A 145 24.34 -17.21 -1.83
CA GLU A 145 23.44 -16.50 -2.74
C GLU A 145 23.36 -15.02 -2.40
N GLU A 146 23.30 -14.18 -3.43
CA GLU A 146 23.07 -12.74 -3.32
C GLU A 146 21.86 -12.37 -4.17
N ILE A 147 20.94 -11.59 -3.60
CA ILE A 147 19.82 -11.00 -4.33
C ILE A 147 20.03 -9.49 -4.36
N THR A 148 20.19 -8.96 -5.57
CA THR A 148 20.36 -7.52 -5.83
C THR A 148 19.15 -6.99 -6.60
N THR A 149 18.68 -5.81 -6.21
CA THR A 149 17.54 -5.14 -6.85
C THR A 149 17.75 -3.63 -6.84
N THR A 150 16.94 -2.90 -7.62
CA THR A 150 16.95 -1.45 -7.68
C THR A 150 15.51 -0.95 -7.60
N LEU A 151 15.32 0.16 -6.90
CA LEU A 151 14.07 0.91 -6.86
C LEU A 151 14.34 2.36 -7.22
N PHE A 152 13.37 2.99 -7.89
CA PHE A 152 13.41 4.41 -8.20
C PHE A 152 12.33 5.11 -7.40
N ALA A 153 12.72 6.17 -6.69
CA ALA A 153 11.79 7.07 -6.01
C ALA A 153 11.79 8.41 -6.74
N VAL A 154 10.61 8.88 -7.15
CA VAL A 154 10.47 10.05 -8.02
C VAL A 154 9.38 10.98 -7.52
N ALA A 155 9.67 12.28 -7.53
CA ALA A 155 8.67 13.33 -7.38
C ALA A 155 8.23 13.82 -8.77
N PHE A 156 6.97 14.19 -8.92
CA PHE A 156 6.42 14.67 -10.17
C PHE A 156 5.29 15.68 -9.95
N GLU A 157 4.97 16.45 -11.00
CA GLU A 157 3.82 17.36 -11.01
C GLU A 157 2.65 16.71 -11.75
N SER A 158 1.48 16.67 -11.13
CA SER A 158 0.23 16.17 -11.71
C SER A 158 -0.96 16.52 -10.84
N ASN A 159 -2.07 16.95 -11.46
CA ASN A 159 -3.36 17.11 -10.78
C ASN A 159 -4.31 15.92 -11.01
N LYS A 160 -3.87 14.88 -11.73
CA LYS A 160 -4.71 13.73 -12.12
C LYS A 160 -4.18 12.37 -11.68
N GLY A 161 -2.89 12.29 -11.34
CA GLY A 161 -2.19 11.03 -11.08
C GLY A 161 -1.24 10.60 -12.19
N VAL A 162 -0.79 9.36 -12.08
CA VAL A 162 0.12 8.68 -13.02
C VAL A 162 -0.56 7.45 -13.61
N ARG A 163 -0.25 7.15 -14.87
CA ARG A 163 -0.66 5.91 -15.52
C ARG A 163 0.43 4.83 -15.47
N ASN A 164 1.67 5.22 -15.21
CA ASN A 164 2.81 4.33 -15.07
C ASN A 164 4.03 5.07 -14.47
N ILE A 165 4.90 4.34 -13.77
CA ILE A 165 6.28 4.74 -13.51
C ILE A 165 7.17 3.59 -13.99
N LEU A 166 7.97 3.86 -15.01
CA LEU A 166 8.80 2.85 -15.64
C LEU A 166 9.92 2.39 -14.69
N ALA A 167 10.53 1.25 -15.01
CA ALA A 167 11.61 0.65 -14.24
C ALA A 167 12.90 1.51 -14.18
N ASP A 168 12.98 2.61 -14.93
CA ASP A 168 14.07 3.60 -14.89
C ASP A 168 13.68 4.89 -14.16
N GLY A 169 12.50 4.91 -13.52
CA GLY A 169 11.94 6.09 -12.84
C GLY A 169 11.18 7.05 -13.76
N THR A 170 11.11 6.81 -15.08
CA THR A 170 10.36 7.69 -15.98
C THR A 170 8.86 7.68 -15.65
N VAL A 171 8.34 8.85 -15.30
CA VAL A 171 6.93 9.03 -14.95
C VAL A 171 6.07 9.24 -16.21
N ARG A 172 4.96 8.51 -16.31
CA ARG A 172 3.92 8.73 -17.31
C ARG A 172 2.64 9.21 -16.62
N LEU A 173 2.26 10.46 -16.86
CA LEU A 173 1.07 11.07 -16.26
C LEU A 173 -0.23 10.56 -16.89
N LYS A 174 -1.33 10.66 -16.14
CA LYS A 174 -2.69 10.53 -16.69
C LYS A 174 -3.04 11.78 -17.51
N SER A 175 -3.78 11.59 -18.60
CA SER A 175 -4.21 12.66 -19.51
C SER A 175 -5.37 13.48 -18.98
#